data_AF-A0A0K2LF43-F1
#
_entry.id   AF-A0A0K2LF43-F1
#
_cell.length_a   1.000
_cell.length_b   1.000
_cell.length_c   1.000
_cell.angle_alpha   90.00
_cell.angle_beta   90.00
_cell.angle_gamma   90.00
#
_symmetry.space_group_name_H-M   'P 1'
#
loop_
_entity.id
_entity.type
_entity.pdbx_description
1 polymer ?
#
loop_
_entity_poly.entity_id
_entity_poly.type
_entity_poly.pdbx_seq_one_letter_code
_entity_poly.pdbx_strand_id
1 'polypeptide(L)'
;MGSLLGVSKDLIWSKFKLINLILLVDVIGVLVLIGMDKMDVHLNSQYPVGLMVMVAAAVCVVSIVLLVRANENVLSSNRYRLVPISDNKLYFSNLLTTCLIYLYFGLIESIIFIGSLYYFMKQDVIHHLIVVSDMRLELLIKDLAVGILAVLLILTGSTLIHLSMDYFGNFLPMKNQGIIPLTFYVLILTLVGANIYWTLTRMSVLGMYRYTGVHNNEFLIVSTIDIVGILISIVVGLYLLKNQAETDR
;
A
#
# COMPACT_ATOMS: atom_id res chain seq x y z
N MET A 1 19.22 25.30 9.33
CA MET A 1 18.71 24.05 9.97
C MET A 1 18.30 23.09 8.86
N GLY A 2 19.26 22.34 8.31
CA GLY A 2 19.03 21.38 7.23
C GLY A 2 19.63 20.04 7.61
N SER A 3 18.97 19.33 8.52
CA SER A 3 19.33 17.95 8.83
C SER A 3 18.32 17.02 8.17
N LEU A 4 18.78 15.86 7.67
CA LEU A 4 17.94 14.78 7.11
C LEU A 4 16.71 14.48 7.99
N LEU A 5 16.85 14.62 9.30
CA LEU A 5 15.80 14.44 10.29
C LEU A 5 14.64 15.44 10.11
N GLY A 6 14.91 16.70 9.79
CA GLY A 6 13.86 17.71 9.55
C GLY A 6 12.98 17.37 8.35
N VAL A 7 13.60 17.00 7.23
CA VAL A 7 12.89 16.62 6.00
C VAL A 7 12.09 15.32 6.19
N SER A 8 12.69 14.31 6.83
CA SER A 8 11.98 13.05 7.11
C SER A 8 10.76 13.25 8.02
N LYS A 9 10.85 14.15 9.02
CA LYS A 9 9.74 14.47 9.92
C LYS A 9 8.59 15.14 9.17
N ASP A 10 8.89 16.11 8.33
CA ASP A 10 7.85 16.80 7.54
C ASP A 10 7.17 15.88 6.53
N LEU A 11 7.96 14.98 5.90
CA LEU A 11 7.45 13.95 5.00
C LEU A 11 6.49 12.98 5.71
N ILE A 12 6.89 12.48 6.88
CA ILE A 12 6.04 11.60 7.70
C ILE A 12 4.77 12.33 8.12
N TRP A 13 4.90 13.56 8.63
CA TRP A 13 3.77 14.28 9.20
C TRP A 13 2.67 14.59 8.19
N SER A 14 3.04 14.96 6.97
CA SER A 14 2.08 15.17 5.88
C SER A 14 1.30 13.89 5.55
N LYS A 15 1.99 12.76 5.41
CA LYS A 15 1.39 11.46 5.08
C LYS A 15 0.55 10.92 6.24
N PHE A 16 1.01 11.12 7.47
CA PHE A 16 0.31 10.73 8.70
C PHE A 16 -1.04 11.42 8.85
N LYS A 17 -1.10 12.74 8.61
CA LYS A 17 -2.38 13.48 8.62
C LYS A 17 -3.36 12.95 7.59
N LEU A 18 -2.87 12.65 6.39
CA LEU A 18 -3.69 12.11 5.31
C LEU A 18 -4.27 10.74 5.68
N ILE A 19 -3.43 9.82 6.18
CA ILE A 19 -3.90 8.49 6.58
C ILE A 19 -4.85 8.54 7.78
N ASN A 20 -4.58 9.39 8.78
CA ASN A 20 -5.50 9.52 9.91
C ASN A 20 -6.86 10.08 9.51
N LEU A 21 -6.93 10.96 8.51
CA LEU A 21 -8.20 11.42 7.97
C LEU A 21 -8.98 10.26 7.34
N ILE A 22 -8.30 9.40 6.58
CA ILE A 22 -8.93 8.24 5.94
C ILE A 22 -9.41 7.23 7.00
N LEU A 23 -8.57 6.91 7.98
CA LEU A 23 -8.94 6.03 9.10
C LEU A 23 -10.13 6.59 9.90
N LEU A 24 -10.20 7.91 10.08
CA LEU A 24 -11.34 8.54 10.74
C LEU A 24 -12.62 8.38 9.92
N VAL A 25 -12.55 8.51 8.59
CA VAL A 25 -13.69 8.26 7.69
C VAL A 25 -14.12 6.79 7.76
N ASP A 26 -13.18 5.86 7.82
CA ASP A 26 -13.47 4.42 7.97
C ASP A 26 -14.18 4.12 9.30
N VAL A 27 -13.67 4.63 10.43
CA VAL A 27 -14.32 4.49 11.74
C VAL A 27 -15.75 5.04 11.71
N ILE A 28 -15.98 6.19 11.07
CA ILE A 28 -17.33 6.73 10.90
C ILE A 28 -18.20 5.78 10.06
N GLY A 29 -17.67 5.23 8.97
CA GLY A 29 -18.36 4.25 8.13
C GLY A 29 -18.78 3.01 8.91
N VAL A 30 -17.88 2.44 9.70
CA VAL A 30 -18.16 1.31 10.59
C VAL A 30 -19.23 1.65 11.63
N LEU A 31 -19.17 2.83 12.25
CA LEU A 31 -20.18 3.27 13.21
C LEU A 31 -21.56 3.44 12.59
N VAL A 32 -21.65 3.92 11.34
CA VAL A 32 -22.91 4.02 10.60
C VAL A 32 -23.48 2.63 10.34
N LEU A 33 -22.66 1.66 9.93
CA LEU A 33 -23.09 0.28 9.72
C LEU A 33 -23.62 -0.36 11.00
N ILE A 34 -22.94 -0.14 12.14
CA ILE A 34 -23.40 -0.58 13.46
C ILE A 34 -24.72 0.11 13.86
N GLY A 35 -24.88 1.39 13.53
CA GLY A 35 -26.12 2.13 13.78
C GLY A 35 -27.30 1.58 12.97
N MET A 36 -27.09 1.28 11.69
CA MET A 36 -28.08 0.66 10.82
C MET A 36 -28.47 -0.75 11.30
N ASP A 37 -27.49 -1.50 11.81
CA ASP A 37 -27.68 -2.81 12.43
C ASP A 37 -28.63 -2.72 13.66
N LYS A 38 -28.43 -1.74 14.54
CA LYS A 38 -29.29 -1.55 15.71
C LYS A 38 -30.71 -1.07 15.42
N MET A 39 -30.94 -0.50 14.24
CA MET A 39 -32.25 0.02 13.84
C MET A 39 -33.09 -1.01 13.07
N ASP A 40 -32.64 -2.27 12.98
CA ASP A 40 -33.28 -3.35 12.22
C ASP A 40 -33.56 -2.96 10.75
N VAL A 41 -32.74 -2.08 10.17
CA VAL A 41 -32.85 -1.65 8.75
C VAL A 41 -32.26 -2.74 7.85
N HIS A 42 -32.72 -3.98 8.00
CA HIS A 42 -32.17 -5.15 7.33
C HIS A 42 -33.09 -5.60 6.21
N LEU A 43 -32.53 -5.77 5.01
CA LEU A 43 -33.19 -6.53 3.93
C LEU A 43 -32.82 -8.03 4.02
N ASN A 44 -31.70 -8.40 4.66
CA ASN A 44 -31.24 -9.78 4.87
C ASN A 44 -30.14 -9.87 5.96
N SER A 45 -29.98 -11.01 6.65
CA SER A 45 -29.10 -11.19 7.82
C SER A 45 -27.58 -11.20 7.52
N GLN A 46 -27.17 -11.47 6.28
CA GLN A 46 -25.75 -11.48 5.87
C GLN A 46 -25.29 -10.17 5.21
N TYR A 47 -26.21 -9.24 4.98
CA TYR A 47 -25.96 -7.96 4.35
C TYR A 47 -24.91 -7.08 5.06
N PRO A 48 -24.87 -6.96 6.42
CA PRO A 48 -23.94 -6.03 7.07
C PRO A 48 -22.47 -6.47 6.99
N VAL A 49 -22.19 -7.78 7.07
CA VAL A 49 -20.81 -8.30 6.96
C VAL A 49 -20.24 -8.08 5.56
N GLY A 50 -21.03 -8.34 4.52
CA GLY A 50 -20.61 -8.12 3.14
C GLY A 50 -20.31 -6.64 2.85
N LEU A 51 -21.18 -5.73 3.31
CA LEU A 51 -20.94 -4.29 3.20
C LEU A 51 -19.68 -3.84 3.94
N MET A 52 -19.44 -4.36 5.15
CA MET A 52 -18.26 -4.04 5.93
C MET A 52 -16.96 -4.44 5.20
N VAL A 53 -16.92 -5.64 4.60
CA VAL A 53 -15.78 -6.08 3.79
C VAL A 53 -15.57 -5.19 2.57
N MET A 54 -16.66 -4.76 1.91
CA MET A 54 -16.57 -3.83 0.78
C MET A 54 -16.04 -2.45 1.18
N VAL A 55 -16.47 -1.93 2.33
CA VAL A 55 -16.00 -0.63 2.86
C VAL A 55 -14.50 -0.71 3.18
N ALA A 56 -14.06 -1.72 3.92
CA ALA A 56 -12.64 -1.91 4.25
C ALA A 56 -11.77 -2.07 2.99
N ALA A 57 -12.26 -2.83 1.99
CA ALA A 57 -11.56 -2.96 0.70
C ALA A 57 -11.46 -1.60 -0.03
N ALA A 58 -12.53 -0.81 -0.06
CA ALA A 58 -12.52 0.51 -0.66
C ALA A 58 -11.55 1.46 0.07
N VAL A 59 -11.55 1.47 1.40
CA VAL A 59 -10.63 2.25 2.23
C VAL A 59 -9.18 1.86 1.95
N CYS A 60 -8.87 0.56 1.87
CA CYS A 60 -7.54 0.09 1.50
C CYS A 60 -7.10 0.60 0.13
N VAL A 61 -7.95 0.51 -0.90
CA VAL A 61 -7.63 0.99 -2.25
C VAL A 61 -7.41 2.50 -2.26
N VAL A 62 -8.30 3.27 -1.65
CA VAL A 62 -8.19 4.74 -1.58
C VAL A 62 -6.92 5.15 -0.84
N SER A 63 -6.61 4.50 0.28
CA SER A 63 -5.38 4.73 1.04
C SER A 63 -4.13 4.47 0.21
N ILE A 64 -4.05 3.34 -0.49
CA ILE A 64 -2.91 3.01 -1.36
C ILE A 64 -2.72 4.09 -2.43
N VAL A 65 -3.78 4.45 -3.15
CA VAL A 65 -3.72 5.42 -4.24
C VAL A 65 -3.26 6.80 -3.74
N LEU A 66 -3.83 7.28 -2.62
CA LEU A 66 -3.45 8.57 -2.07
C LEU A 66 -2.02 8.57 -1.52
N LEU A 67 -1.56 7.45 -0.95
CA LEU A 67 -0.22 7.33 -0.42
C LEU A 67 0.83 7.24 -1.55
N VAL A 68 0.53 6.52 -2.62
CA VAL A 68 1.32 6.50 -3.87
C VAL A 68 1.46 7.91 -4.44
N ARG A 69 0.34 8.65 -4.56
CA ARG A 69 0.35 10.03 -5.04
C ARG A 69 1.17 10.95 -4.13
N ALA A 70 1.06 10.80 -2.81
CA ALA A 70 1.85 11.57 -1.85
C ALA A 70 3.35 11.26 -1.97
N ASN A 71 3.70 10.00 -2.25
CA ASN A 71 5.08 9.58 -2.49
C ASN A 71 5.64 10.23 -3.77
N GLU A 72 4.89 10.20 -4.86
CA GLU A 72 5.33 10.78 -6.15
C GLU A 72 5.46 12.31 -6.09
N ASN A 73 4.50 13.00 -5.46
CA ASN A 73 4.53 14.46 -5.30
C ASN A 73 5.78 14.99 -4.59
N VAL A 74 6.42 14.18 -3.73
CA VAL A 74 7.66 14.57 -3.05
C VAL A 74 8.83 14.66 -4.03
N LEU A 75 8.88 13.76 -5.02
CA LEU A 75 9.95 13.70 -6.01
C LEU A 75 9.78 14.76 -7.10
N SER A 76 8.53 15.11 -7.45
CA SER A 76 8.23 16.12 -8.48
C SER A 76 8.15 17.56 -7.94
N SER A 77 8.04 17.76 -6.63
CA SER A 77 7.86 19.09 -6.04
C SER A 77 9.17 19.88 -5.91
N ASN A 78 9.14 21.11 -6.42
CA ASN A 78 10.23 22.09 -6.29
C ASN A 78 10.59 22.41 -4.83
N ARG A 79 9.66 22.22 -3.88
CA ARG A 79 9.91 22.46 -2.45
C ARG A 79 11.03 21.57 -1.90
N TYR A 80 11.10 20.31 -2.35
CA TYR A 80 12.04 19.33 -1.82
C TYR A 80 13.36 19.25 -2.62
N ARG A 81 13.36 19.67 -3.90
CA ARG A 81 14.57 19.79 -4.73
C ARG A 81 15.50 20.94 -4.31
N LEU A 82 14.97 21.97 -3.62
CA LEU A 82 15.75 23.13 -3.15
C LEU A 82 16.48 22.87 -1.83
N VAL A 83 16.21 21.74 -1.17
CA VAL A 83 16.92 21.36 0.06
C VAL A 83 18.26 20.75 -0.35
N PRO A 84 19.40 21.13 0.27
CA PRO A 84 20.73 20.61 -0.07
C PRO A 84 20.91 19.15 0.39
N ILE A 85 20.19 18.23 -0.25
CA ILE A 85 20.20 16.79 -0.02
C ILE A 85 20.38 16.12 -1.38
N SER A 86 21.22 15.08 -1.45
CA SER A 86 21.39 14.28 -2.67
C SER A 86 20.09 13.55 -3.02
N ASP A 87 19.75 13.49 -4.30
CA ASP A 87 18.48 12.89 -4.77
C ASP A 87 18.28 11.44 -4.30
N ASN A 88 19.35 10.64 -4.26
CA ASN A 88 19.28 9.27 -3.73
C ASN A 88 18.78 9.24 -2.27
N LYS A 89 19.26 10.16 -1.43
CA LYS A 89 18.85 10.23 -0.02
C LYS A 89 17.39 10.68 0.10
N LEU A 90 16.94 11.61 -0.74
CA LEU A 90 15.54 12.02 -0.78
C LEU A 90 14.64 10.87 -1.22
N TYR A 91 15.02 10.12 -2.26
CA TYR A 91 14.33 8.94 -2.75
C TYR A 91 14.16 7.88 -1.66
N PHE A 92 15.26 7.44 -1.03
CA PHE A 92 15.21 6.41 0.01
C PHE A 92 14.48 6.90 1.27
N SER A 93 14.66 8.16 1.66
CA SER A 93 13.91 8.74 2.79
C SER A 93 12.42 8.79 2.50
N ASN A 94 12.02 9.16 1.29
CA ASN A 94 10.63 9.19 0.89
C ASN A 94 10.03 7.78 0.89
N LEU A 95 10.70 6.81 0.28
CA LEU A 95 10.28 5.41 0.24
C LEU A 95 10.12 4.82 1.65
N LEU A 96 11.12 5.02 2.53
CA LEU A 96 11.08 4.54 3.91
C LEU A 96 9.93 5.16 4.70
N THR A 97 9.75 6.48 4.61
CA THR A 97 8.66 7.17 5.32
C THR A 97 7.29 6.75 4.80
N THR A 98 7.13 6.50 3.50
CA THR A 98 5.90 5.97 2.92
C THR A 98 5.62 4.55 3.39
N CYS A 99 6.64 3.69 3.41
CA CYS A 99 6.52 2.31 3.91
C CYS A 99 6.08 2.27 5.38
N LEU A 100 6.69 3.09 6.25
CA LEU A 100 6.31 3.19 7.67
C LEU A 100 4.86 3.65 7.84
N ILE A 101 4.42 4.63 7.06
CA ILE A 101 3.03 5.11 7.11
C ILE A 101 2.05 4.05 6.59
N TYR A 102 2.44 3.26 5.60
CA TYR A 102 1.64 2.15 5.12
C TYR A 102 1.49 1.06 6.19
N LEU A 103 2.59 0.69 6.86
CA LEU A 103 2.55 -0.25 7.98
C LEU A 103 1.65 0.25 9.10
N TYR A 104 1.74 1.54 9.44
CA TYR A 104 0.85 2.18 10.39
C TYR A 104 -0.62 2.06 9.95
N PHE A 105 -0.93 2.41 8.70
CA PHE A 105 -2.28 2.26 8.14
C PHE A 105 -2.78 0.82 8.27
N GLY A 106 -2.01 -0.16 7.77
CA GLY A 106 -2.41 -1.56 7.79
C GLY A 106 -2.65 -2.11 9.19
N LEU A 107 -1.84 -1.71 10.18
CA LEU A 107 -2.05 -2.11 11.58
C LEU A 107 -3.35 -1.55 12.15
N ILE A 108 -3.61 -0.25 11.98
CA ILE A 108 -4.81 0.38 12.53
C ILE A 108 -6.06 -0.11 11.80
N GLU A 109 -6.03 -0.20 10.47
CA GLU A 109 -7.12 -0.74 9.65
C GLU A 109 -7.44 -2.19 10.06
N SER A 110 -6.42 -3.04 10.27
CA SER A 110 -6.63 -4.42 10.73
C SER A 110 -7.32 -4.46 12.10
N ILE A 111 -6.98 -3.54 13.01
CA ILE A 111 -7.65 -3.45 14.32
C ILE A 111 -9.11 -3.03 14.16
N ILE A 112 -9.39 -2.04 13.32
CA ILE A 112 -10.77 -1.57 13.05
C ILE A 112 -11.59 -2.70 12.40
N PHE A 113 -11.01 -3.38 11.42
CA PHE A 113 -11.63 -4.49 10.70
C PHE A 113 -11.92 -5.70 11.61
N ILE A 114 -10.95 -6.13 12.42
CA ILE A 114 -11.17 -7.23 13.37
C ILE A 114 -12.19 -6.83 14.44
N GLY A 115 -12.13 -5.58 14.94
CA GLY A 115 -13.08 -5.06 15.93
C GLY A 115 -14.51 -5.02 15.42
N SER A 116 -14.71 -4.63 14.15
CA SER A 116 -16.03 -4.62 13.50
C SER A 116 -16.51 -6.03 13.16
N LEU A 117 -15.65 -6.94 12.70
CA LEU A 117 -16.03 -8.35 12.54
C LEU A 117 -16.48 -9.01 13.85
N TYR A 118 -15.79 -8.72 14.96
CA TYR A 118 -16.18 -9.22 16.27
C TYR A 118 -17.60 -8.78 16.67
N TYR A 119 -18.00 -7.56 16.29
CA TYR A 119 -19.36 -7.08 16.54
C TYR A 119 -20.41 -7.89 15.76
N PHE A 120 -20.21 -8.10 14.45
CA PHE A 120 -21.20 -8.74 13.59
C PHE A 120 -21.23 -10.28 13.67
N MET A 121 -20.07 -10.93 13.86
CA MET A 121 -19.94 -12.39 13.83
C MET A 121 -19.65 -13.00 15.22
N LYS A 122 -19.59 -12.17 16.27
CA LYS A 122 -19.35 -12.58 17.67
C LYS A 122 -18.13 -13.51 17.80
N GLN A 123 -18.22 -14.59 18.59
CA GLN A 123 -17.10 -15.45 18.98
C GLN A 123 -16.56 -16.34 17.85
N ASP A 124 -17.30 -16.58 16.76
CA ASP A 124 -16.85 -17.46 15.68
C ASP A 124 -15.58 -16.94 15.00
N VAL A 125 -15.46 -15.61 14.87
CA VAL A 125 -14.27 -14.95 14.30
C VAL A 125 -13.06 -15.09 15.23
N ILE A 126 -13.25 -14.93 16.55
CA ILE A 126 -12.17 -15.10 17.53
C ILE A 126 -11.72 -16.55 17.63
N HIS A 127 -12.62 -17.53 17.51
CA HIS A 127 -12.22 -18.94 17.48
C HIS A 127 -11.46 -19.33 16.21
N HIS A 128 -11.67 -18.63 15.08
CA HIS A 128 -10.84 -18.82 13.89
C HIS A 128 -9.52 -18.01 13.90
N LEU A 129 -9.48 -16.88 14.61
CA LEU A 129 -8.29 -16.03 14.78
C LEU A 129 -7.34 -16.53 15.89
N ILE A 130 -7.88 -16.89 17.06
CA ILE A 130 -7.16 -17.38 18.25
C ILE A 130 -7.21 -18.91 18.27
N VAL A 131 -6.34 -19.54 17.49
CA VAL A 131 -5.99 -20.95 17.73
C VAL A 131 -4.48 -21.06 17.90
N VAL A 132 -4.08 -21.65 19.01
CA VAL A 132 -2.75 -21.62 19.61
C VAL A 132 -1.92 -22.79 19.06
N SER A 133 -0.81 -22.52 18.36
CA SER A 133 0.33 -23.44 18.16
C SER A 133 1.56 -22.72 17.58
N ASP A 134 2.76 -23.23 17.85
CA ASP A 134 4.05 -22.67 17.41
C ASP A 134 4.22 -22.57 15.89
N MET A 135 3.57 -23.44 15.12
CA MET A 135 3.61 -23.43 13.65
C MET A 135 2.95 -22.18 13.04
N ARG A 136 2.16 -21.43 13.81
CA ARG A 136 1.43 -20.24 13.33
C ARG A 136 2.21 -18.93 13.45
N LEU A 137 3.16 -18.83 14.37
CA LEU A 137 3.99 -17.62 14.49
C LEU A 137 4.92 -17.51 13.28
N GLU A 138 5.51 -18.62 12.85
CA GLU A 138 6.29 -18.70 11.60
C GLU A 138 5.46 -18.26 10.39
N LEU A 139 4.23 -18.74 10.26
CA LEU A 139 3.34 -18.37 9.16
C LEU A 139 2.92 -16.90 9.21
N LEU A 140 2.63 -16.38 10.40
CA LEU A 140 2.30 -14.96 10.56
C LEU A 140 3.47 -14.07 10.17
N ILE A 141 4.70 -14.43 10.57
CA ILE A 141 5.91 -13.72 10.13
C ILE A 141 6.05 -13.79 8.61
N LYS A 142 5.82 -14.95 7.99
CA LYS A 142 5.88 -15.13 6.54
C LYS A 142 4.83 -14.26 5.81
N ASP A 143 3.59 -14.25 6.27
CA ASP A 143 2.52 -13.42 5.72
C ASP A 143 2.83 -11.93 5.87
N LEU A 144 3.31 -11.51 7.06
CA LEU A 144 3.72 -10.13 7.29
C LEU A 144 4.87 -9.73 6.37
N ALA A 145 5.87 -10.61 6.18
CA ALA A 145 6.99 -10.36 5.29
C ALA A 145 6.55 -10.21 3.82
N VAL A 146 5.69 -11.10 3.33
CA VAL A 146 5.11 -11.00 1.98
C VAL A 146 4.29 -9.72 1.82
N GLY A 147 3.51 -9.33 2.84
CA GLY A 147 2.76 -8.08 2.83
C GLY A 147 3.66 -6.86 2.71
N ILE A 148 4.75 -6.81 3.47
CA ILE A 148 5.75 -5.72 3.40
C ILE A 148 6.40 -5.66 2.01
N LEU A 149 6.78 -6.81 1.46
CA LEU A 149 7.38 -6.89 0.12
C LEU A 149 6.41 -6.41 -0.96
N ALA A 150 5.15 -6.82 -0.92
CA ALA A 150 4.12 -6.35 -1.85
C ALA A 150 3.96 -4.83 -1.81
N VAL A 151 3.95 -4.23 -0.62
CA VAL A 151 3.87 -2.78 -0.43
C VAL A 151 5.09 -2.07 -1.02
N LEU A 152 6.29 -2.58 -0.73
CA LEU A 152 7.51 -2.03 -1.29
C LEU A 152 7.52 -2.13 -2.81
N LEU A 153 7.03 -3.23 -3.38
CA LEU A 153 6.91 -3.42 -4.82
C LEU A 153 5.90 -2.44 -5.44
N ILE A 154 4.75 -2.22 -4.81
CA ILE A 154 3.78 -1.20 -5.23
C ILE A 154 4.42 0.20 -5.23
N LEU A 155 5.11 0.56 -4.15
CA LEU A 155 5.71 1.89 -4.01
C LEU A 155 6.85 2.13 -5.01
N THR A 156 7.76 1.16 -5.14
CA THR A 156 8.89 1.27 -6.07
C THR A 156 8.44 1.16 -7.53
N GLY A 157 7.45 0.31 -7.82
CA GLY A 157 6.84 0.16 -9.13
C GLY A 157 6.09 1.41 -9.59
N SER A 158 5.26 2.03 -8.74
CA SER A 158 4.56 3.28 -9.11
C SER A 158 5.56 4.39 -9.39
N THR A 159 6.58 4.53 -8.53
CA THR A 159 7.61 5.56 -8.68
C THR A 159 8.38 5.38 -10.00
N LEU A 160 8.68 4.13 -10.37
CA LEU A 160 9.32 3.83 -11.65
C LEU A 160 8.47 4.27 -12.84
N ILE A 161 7.16 4.01 -12.81
CA ILE A 161 6.23 4.38 -13.88
C ILE A 161 6.15 5.89 -14.02
N HIS A 162 6.04 6.62 -12.90
CA HIS A 162 5.99 8.08 -12.90
C HIS A 162 7.28 8.68 -13.48
N LEU A 163 8.45 8.18 -13.05
CA LEU A 163 9.73 8.63 -13.59
C LEU A 163 9.87 8.29 -15.08
N SER A 164 9.39 7.13 -15.50
CA SER A 164 9.35 6.75 -16.91
C SER A 164 8.44 7.69 -17.71
N MET A 165 7.28 8.07 -17.15
CA MET A 165 6.37 9.03 -17.78
C MET A 165 7.04 10.38 -17.99
N ASP A 166 7.73 10.92 -16.98
CA ASP A 166 8.42 12.19 -17.11
C ASP A 166 9.57 12.12 -18.14
N TYR A 167 10.30 11.00 -18.15
CA TYR A 167 11.37 10.76 -19.12
C TYR A 167 10.83 10.67 -20.56
N PHE A 168 9.84 9.80 -20.83
CA PHE A 168 9.26 9.65 -22.17
C PHE A 168 8.42 10.86 -22.60
N GLY A 169 7.80 11.56 -21.66
CA GLY A 169 7.04 12.78 -21.91
C GLY A 169 7.90 13.93 -22.46
N ASN A 170 9.21 13.91 -22.23
CA ASN A 170 10.15 14.86 -22.84
C ASN A 170 10.52 14.47 -24.30
N PHE A 171 10.38 13.21 -24.68
CA PHE A 171 10.62 12.73 -26.06
C PHE A 171 9.37 12.81 -26.94
N LEU A 172 8.18 12.76 -26.36
CA LEU A 172 6.91 12.81 -27.10
C LEU A 172 6.36 14.25 -27.14
N PRO A 173 6.16 14.86 -28.32
CA PRO A 173 5.62 16.23 -28.47
C PRO A 173 4.14 16.37 -28.06
N MET A 174 3.56 15.35 -27.42
CA MET A 174 2.16 15.24 -27.04
C MET A 174 1.92 15.46 -25.53
N LYS A 175 2.85 16.11 -24.81
CA LYS A 175 2.78 16.40 -23.37
C LYS A 175 1.46 17.06 -22.92
N ASN A 176 0.75 17.74 -23.82
CA ASN A 176 -0.53 18.42 -23.56
C ASN A 176 -1.78 17.64 -24.01
N GLN A 177 -1.66 16.44 -24.58
CA GLN A 177 -2.83 15.62 -24.89
C GLN A 177 -3.16 14.75 -23.67
N GLY A 178 -4.31 15.00 -23.02
CA GLY A 178 -4.73 14.33 -21.78
C GLY A 178 -4.81 12.79 -21.83
N ILE A 179 -4.59 12.19 -23.00
CA ILE A 179 -4.53 10.74 -23.24
C ILE A 179 -3.29 10.10 -22.61
N ILE A 180 -2.13 10.77 -22.66
CA ILE A 180 -0.88 10.25 -22.08
C ILE A 180 -1.00 10.08 -20.55
N PRO A 181 -1.32 11.12 -19.76
CA PRO A 181 -1.45 10.97 -18.31
C PRO A 181 -2.55 9.98 -17.92
N LEU A 182 -3.66 9.91 -18.66
CA LEU A 182 -4.73 8.95 -18.41
C LEU A 182 -4.25 7.49 -18.56
N THR A 183 -3.51 7.20 -19.64
CA THR A 183 -3.00 5.85 -19.90
C THR A 183 -2.08 5.38 -18.78
N PHE A 184 -1.21 6.25 -18.29
CA PHE A 184 -0.30 5.93 -17.18
C PHE A 184 -1.04 5.76 -15.85
N TYR A 185 -2.07 6.56 -15.56
CA TYR A 185 -2.91 6.36 -14.36
C TYR A 185 -3.61 5.01 -14.37
N VAL A 186 -4.19 4.62 -15.51
CA VAL A 186 -4.81 3.29 -15.68
C VAL A 186 -3.77 2.18 -15.50
N LEU A 187 -2.55 2.38 -16.02
CA LEU A 187 -1.46 1.41 -15.89
C LEU A 187 -1.00 1.24 -14.43
N ILE A 188 -0.86 2.32 -13.67
CA ILE A 188 -0.57 2.27 -12.23
C ILE A 188 -1.69 1.54 -11.49
N LEU A 189 -2.96 1.92 -11.72
CA LEU A 189 -4.10 1.27 -11.08
C LEU A 189 -4.16 -0.23 -11.38
N THR A 190 -3.91 -0.61 -12.63
CA THR A 190 -3.89 -2.01 -13.06
C THR A 190 -2.76 -2.79 -12.38
N LEU A 191 -1.55 -2.22 -12.30
CA LEU A 191 -0.42 -2.87 -11.64
C LEU A 191 -0.60 -3.00 -10.13
N VAL A 192 -1.15 -1.97 -9.48
CA VAL A 192 -1.50 -2.01 -8.06
C VAL A 192 -2.54 -3.09 -7.82
N GLY A 193 -3.62 -3.12 -8.61
CA GLY A 193 -4.68 -4.13 -8.50
C GLY A 193 -4.17 -5.55 -8.74
N ALA A 194 -3.34 -5.74 -9.78
CA ALA A 194 -2.72 -7.03 -10.09
C ALA A 194 -1.78 -7.49 -8.97
N ASN A 195 -0.99 -6.59 -8.40
CA ASN A 195 -0.10 -6.90 -7.27
C ASN A 195 -0.88 -7.28 -6.01
N ILE A 196 -1.94 -6.54 -5.67
CA ILE A 196 -2.82 -6.87 -4.54
C ILE A 196 -3.46 -8.24 -4.75
N TYR A 197 -4.04 -8.48 -5.94
CA TYR A 197 -4.67 -9.76 -6.27
C TYR A 197 -3.68 -10.93 -6.18
N TRP A 198 -2.48 -10.77 -6.76
CA TRP A 198 -1.40 -11.75 -6.69
C TRP A 198 -1.02 -12.05 -5.24
N THR A 199 -0.76 -11.01 -4.45
CA THR A 199 -0.34 -11.13 -3.05
C THR A 199 -1.40 -11.81 -2.20
N LEU A 200 -2.68 -11.40 -2.31
CA LEU A 200 -3.77 -12.00 -1.55
C LEU A 200 -3.99 -13.47 -1.92
N THR A 201 -3.90 -13.81 -3.21
CA THR A 201 -4.02 -15.20 -3.66
C THR A 201 -2.88 -16.06 -3.15
N ARG A 202 -1.66 -15.51 -3.08
CA ARG A 202 -0.50 -16.24 -2.56
C ARG A 202 -0.53 -16.36 -1.04
N MET A 203 -0.95 -15.33 -0.33
CA MET A 203 -1.22 -15.36 1.11
C MET A 203 -2.29 -16.40 1.46
N SER A 204 -3.35 -16.54 0.64
CA SER A 204 -4.36 -17.58 0.89
C SER A 204 -3.80 -19.00 0.71
N VAL A 205 -2.93 -19.22 -0.29
CA VAL A 205 -2.23 -20.50 -0.48
C VAL A 205 -1.24 -20.79 0.66
N LEU A 206 -0.51 -19.77 1.13
CA LEU A 206 0.33 -19.88 2.34
C LEU A 206 -0.52 -20.21 3.58
N GLY A 207 -1.70 -19.60 3.69
CA GLY A 207 -2.69 -19.90 4.71
C GLY A 207 -3.25 -21.32 4.62
N MET A 208 -3.38 -21.92 3.43
CA MET A 208 -3.85 -23.31 3.29
C MET A 208 -2.88 -24.33 3.89
N TYR A 209 -1.57 -24.03 3.96
CA TYR A 209 -0.62 -24.86 4.67
C TYR A 209 -1.01 -25.04 6.15
N ARG A 210 -1.58 -24.01 6.78
CA ARG A 210 -2.09 -24.03 8.16
C ARG A 210 -3.16 -25.11 8.39
N TYR A 211 -3.90 -25.48 7.34
CA TYR A 211 -5.00 -26.44 7.42
C TYR A 211 -4.63 -27.82 6.89
N THR A 212 -3.71 -27.90 5.91
CA THR A 212 -3.37 -29.15 5.21
C THR A 212 -2.10 -29.82 5.72
N GLY A 213 -1.20 -29.08 6.38
CA GLY A 213 0.09 -29.60 6.87
C GLY A 213 1.09 -29.97 5.76
N VAL A 214 0.79 -29.68 4.50
CA VAL A 214 1.65 -30.01 3.34
C VAL A 214 2.63 -28.88 3.08
N HIS A 215 3.92 -29.11 3.33
CA HIS A 215 4.96 -28.10 3.15
C HIS A 215 4.95 -27.54 1.72
N ASN A 216 5.00 -26.20 1.61
CA ASN A 216 4.97 -25.51 0.34
C ASN A 216 6.05 -24.42 0.27
N ASN A 217 6.73 -24.34 -0.88
CA ASN A 217 7.79 -23.38 -1.16
C ASN A 217 7.28 -22.02 -1.68
N GLU A 218 5.97 -21.79 -1.71
CA GLU A 218 5.36 -20.54 -2.17
C GLU A 218 5.94 -19.29 -1.51
N PHE A 219 6.28 -19.36 -0.22
CA PHE A 219 6.86 -18.22 0.49
C PHE A 219 8.17 -17.76 -0.15
N LEU A 220 9.05 -18.72 -0.46
CA LEU A 220 10.33 -18.44 -1.11
C LEU A 220 10.14 -17.93 -2.53
N ILE A 221 9.20 -18.52 -3.29
CA ILE A 221 8.90 -18.13 -4.66
C ILE A 221 8.40 -16.68 -4.71
N VAL A 222 7.37 -16.36 -3.92
CA VAL A 222 6.76 -15.03 -3.87
C VAL A 222 7.77 -14.00 -3.41
N SER A 223 8.49 -14.29 -2.32
CA SER A 223 9.50 -13.37 -1.79
C SER A 223 10.63 -13.11 -2.79
N THR A 224 11.06 -14.13 -3.54
CA THR A 224 12.10 -13.96 -4.57
C THR A 224 11.61 -13.08 -5.71
N ILE A 225 10.39 -13.30 -6.19
CA ILE A 225 9.80 -12.47 -7.27
C ILE A 225 9.68 -11.02 -6.82
N ASP A 226 9.17 -10.78 -5.61
CA ASP A 226 8.98 -9.42 -5.10
C ASP A 226 10.33 -8.71 -4.87
N ILE A 227 11.31 -9.39 -4.28
CA ILE A 227 12.65 -8.82 -4.06
C ILE A 227 13.31 -8.47 -5.39
N VAL A 228 13.26 -9.37 -6.38
CA VAL A 228 13.82 -9.11 -7.71
C VAL A 228 13.11 -7.93 -8.37
N GLY A 229 11.77 -7.89 -8.30
CA GLY A 229 10.97 -6.77 -8.80
C GLY A 229 11.37 -5.43 -8.17
N ILE A 230 11.46 -5.38 -6.83
CA ILE A 230 11.87 -4.20 -6.07
C ILE A 230 13.27 -3.73 -6.49
N LEU A 231 14.23 -4.66 -6.59
CA LEU A 231 15.60 -4.32 -6.99
C LEU A 231 15.65 -3.73 -8.40
N ILE A 232 14.94 -4.34 -9.35
CA ILE A 232 14.84 -3.82 -10.72
C ILE A 232 14.22 -2.42 -10.70
N SER A 233 13.10 -2.23 -9.99
CA SER A 233 12.42 -0.93 -9.90
C SER A 233 13.29 0.16 -9.28
N ILE A 234 14.06 -0.15 -8.25
CA ILE A 234 15.00 0.79 -7.64
C ILE A 234 16.14 1.14 -8.60
N VAL A 235 16.78 0.15 -9.22
CA VAL A 235 17.93 0.38 -10.10
C VAL A 235 17.53 1.22 -11.32
N VAL A 236 16.44 0.84 -11.98
CA VAL A 236 15.94 1.58 -13.15
C VAL A 236 15.41 2.96 -12.74
N GLY A 237 14.72 3.06 -11.60
CA GLY A 237 14.23 4.34 -11.07
C GLY A 237 15.36 5.32 -10.77
N LEU A 238 16.44 4.87 -10.13
CA LEU A 238 17.63 5.69 -9.86
C LEU A 238 18.36 6.08 -11.16
N TYR A 239 18.40 5.20 -12.16
CA TYR A 239 18.97 5.50 -13.47
C TYR A 239 18.19 6.61 -14.18
N LEU A 240 16.86 6.49 -14.25
CA LEU A 240 15.99 7.50 -14.86
C LEU A 240 16.11 8.84 -14.14
N LEU A 241 16.13 8.83 -12.81
CA LEU A 241 16.22 10.05 -12.01
C LEU A 241 17.54 10.80 -12.24
N LYS A 242 18.66 10.09 -12.40
CA LYS A 242 19.96 10.69 -12.73
C LYS A 242 20.00 11.29 -14.13
N ASN A 243 19.55 10.54 -15.15
CA ASN A 243 19.54 11.03 -16.53
C ASN A 243 18.58 12.22 -16.71
N GLN A 244 17.46 12.24 -16.00
CA GLN A 244 16.52 13.36 -16.06
C GLN A 244 17.12 14.65 -15.50
N ALA A 245 17.92 14.56 -14.43
CA ALA A 245 18.64 15.70 -13.86
C ALA A 245 19.73 16.27 -14.79
N GLU A 246 20.26 15.46 -15.71
CA GLU A 246 21.25 15.88 -16.71
C GLU A 246 20.60 16.62 -17.90
N THR A 247 19.37 16.26 -18.27
CA THR A 247 18.63 16.94 -19.36
C THR A 247 17.97 18.27 -18.98
N ASP A 248 17.79 18.56 -17.69
CA ASP A 248 17.20 19.82 -17.18
C ASP A 248 18.24 20.94 -16.95
N ARG A 249 19.53 20.71 -17.25
CA ARG A 249 20.61 21.70 -17.18
C ARG A 249 20.91 22.31 -18.54
#